data_AF-A0A926CLU7-F1
#
_entry.id   AF-A0A926CLU7-F1
#
_cell.length_a   1.000
_cell.length_b   1.000
_cell.length_c   1.000
_cell.angle_alpha   90.00
_cell.angle_beta   90.00
_cell.angle_gamma   90.00
#
_symmetry.space_group_name_H-M   'P 1'
#
loop_
_entity.id
_entity.type
_entity.pdbx_description
1 polymer ?
#
loop_
_entity_poly.entity_id
_entity_poly.type
_entity_poly.pdbx_seq_one_letter_code
_entity_poly.pdbx_strand_id
1 'polypeptide(L)'
;MIPVVVITTDPDLQTQLANVFGGIGNVDLVRSVHQYTSIAELSRTIRICAPRLIFCSSSISPAVAFCAGNIPSNPGVIAVGSPVNDEELSILMEAGVKEFLATPIQRKLVRAVLDRAKRSVRPPLERPYLSQVEQDLGFGVPQFIHA
;
A
#
# COMPACT_ATOMS: atom_id res chain seq x y z
N MET A 1 12.18 0.93 -10.99
CA MET A 1 12.05 1.77 -9.78
C MET A 1 10.78 1.37 -9.03
N ILE A 2 10.68 1.66 -7.73
CA ILE A 2 9.50 1.34 -6.92
C ILE A 2 8.61 2.59 -6.85
N PRO A 3 7.35 2.55 -7.33
CA PRO A 3 6.43 3.67 -7.22
C PRO A 3 5.97 3.82 -5.77
N VAL A 4 6.23 4.99 -5.21
CA VAL A 4 5.97 5.35 -3.82
C VAL A 4 5.04 6.55 -3.75
N VAL A 5 4.02 6.46 -2.91
CA VAL A 5 3.20 7.61 -2.50
C VAL A 5 3.54 7.99 -1.07
N VAL A 6 3.67 9.28 -0.80
CA VAL A 6 3.78 9.83 0.56
C VAL A 6 2.45 10.47 0.92
N ILE A 7 1.91 10.17 2.10
CA ILE A 7 0.67 10.74 2.62
C ILE A 7 0.95 11.25 4.03
N THR A 8 1.08 12.56 4.21
CA THR A 8 1.39 13.14 5.52
C THR A 8 0.90 14.58 5.59
N THR A 9 0.36 14.96 6.74
CA THR A 9 0.06 16.37 7.06
C THR A 9 1.28 17.08 7.64
N ASP A 10 2.34 16.34 7.98
CA ASP A 10 3.57 16.84 8.58
C ASP A 10 4.60 17.23 7.50
N PRO A 11 4.92 18.53 7.33
CA PRO A 11 5.88 19.01 6.34
C PRO A 11 7.33 18.63 6.66
N ASP A 12 7.69 18.45 7.94
CA ASP A 12 9.03 18.04 8.34
C ASP A 12 9.24 16.58 7.97
N LEU A 13 8.25 15.73 8.22
CA LEU A 13 8.27 14.34 7.83
C LEU A 13 8.39 14.18 6.31
N GLN A 14 7.67 15.00 5.55
CA GLN A 14 7.78 15.00 4.09
C GLN A 14 9.19 15.36 3.62
N THR A 15 9.77 16.42 4.18
CA THR A 15 11.12 16.87 3.85
C THR A 15 12.15 15.79 4.17
N GLN A 16 12.02 15.13 5.33
CA GLN A 16 12.88 14.01 5.70
C GLN A 16 12.76 12.85 4.71
N LEU A 17 11.54 12.44 4.34
CA LEU A 17 11.32 11.37 3.37
C LEU A 17 11.88 11.71 1.99
N ALA A 18 11.65 12.94 1.50
CA ALA A 18 12.19 13.41 0.22
C ALA A 18 13.73 13.37 0.20
N ASN A 19 14.38 13.85 1.27
CA ASN A 19 15.83 13.80 1.41
C ASN A 19 16.37 12.37 1.45
N VAL A 20 15.67 11.46 2.12
CA VAL A 20 16.06 10.05 2.17
C VAL A 20 15.89 9.39 0.80
N PHE A 21 14.78 9.64 0.10
CA PHE A 21 14.50 9.08 -1.22
C PHE A 21 15.46 9.61 -2.29
N GLY A 22 15.81 10.90 -2.27
CA GLY A 22 16.82 11.47 -3.18
C GLY A 22 18.20 10.79 -3.06
N GLY A 23 18.50 10.19 -1.90
CA GLY A 23 19.71 9.39 -1.69
C GLY A 23 19.59 7.92 -2.07
N ILE A 24 18.42 7.44 -2.50
CA ILE A 24 18.15 6.04 -2.85
C ILE A 24 17.69 5.95 -4.31
N GLY A 25 18.60 5.62 -5.23
CA GLY A 25 18.35 5.62 -6.68
C GLY A 25 17.33 4.60 -7.23
N ASN A 26 16.51 3.96 -6.38
CA ASN A 26 15.50 2.97 -6.78
C ASN A 26 14.07 3.35 -6.37
N VAL A 27 13.86 4.57 -5.87
CA VAL A 27 12.55 5.10 -5.47
C VAL A 27 12.02 6.02 -6.55
N ASP A 28 10.76 5.84 -6.91
CA ASP A 28 10.02 6.77 -7.75
C ASP A 28 8.90 7.40 -6.90
N LEU A 29 9.08 8.65 -6.47
CA LEU A 29 8.07 9.36 -5.68
C LEU A 29 6.98 9.88 -6.63
N VAL A 30 5.92 9.08 -6.81
CA VAL A 30 4.88 9.38 -7.81
C VAL A 30 3.89 10.45 -7.34
N ARG A 31 3.69 10.58 -6.02
CA ARG A 31 2.81 11.61 -5.43
C ARG A 31 3.11 11.86 -3.96
N SER A 32 2.97 13.13 -3.55
CA SER A 32 2.87 13.54 -2.15
C SER A 32 1.47 14.10 -1.89
N VAL A 33 0.78 13.56 -0.89
CA VAL A 33 -0.57 13.95 -0.48
C VAL A 33 -0.51 14.57 0.90
N HIS A 34 -0.88 15.85 0.97
CA HIS A 34 -0.81 16.64 2.20
C HIS A 34 -2.12 16.71 2.96
N GLN A 35 -3.20 16.64 2.21
CA GLN A 35 -4.56 16.80 2.67
C GLN A 35 -5.45 16.04 1.70
N TYR A 36 -6.47 15.41 2.26
CA TYR A 36 -7.54 14.78 1.51
C TYR A 36 -8.84 15.11 2.24
N THR A 37 -9.89 15.38 1.48
CA THR A 37 -11.19 15.79 2.03
C THR A 37 -12.04 14.61 2.47
N SER A 38 -11.75 13.42 1.94
CA SER A 38 -12.50 12.20 2.26
C SER A 38 -11.69 10.93 2.02
N ILE A 39 -12.12 9.83 2.65
CA ILE A 39 -11.60 8.47 2.41
C ILE A 39 -11.77 8.07 0.94
N ALA A 40 -12.85 8.49 0.28
CA ALA A 40 -13.09 8.21 -1.14
C ALA A 40 -12.02 8.86 -2.04
N GLU A 41 -11.66 10.11 -1.75
CA GLU A 41 -10.58 10.82 -2.46
C GLU A 41 -9.23 10.15 -2.23
N LEU A 42 -8.93 9.76 -0.99
CA LEU A 42 -7.71 9.03 -0.63
C LEU A 42 -7.62 7.71 -1.40
N SER A 43 -8.68 6.90 -1.37
CA SER A 43 -8.77 5.64 -2.12
C SER A 43 -8.59 5.84 -3.63
N ARG A 44 -9.25 6.86 -4.20
CA ARG A 44 -9.10 7.22 -5.62
C ARG A 44 -7.66 7.61 -5.94
N THR A 45 -7.01 8.39 -5.08
CA THR A 45 -5.63 8.84 -5.26
C THR A 45 -4.67 7.65 -5.27
N ILE A 46 -4.82 6.73 -4.32
CA ILE A 46 -4.00 5.52 -4.26
C ILE A 46 -4.24 4.66 -5.51
N ARG A 47 -5.50 4.48 -5.95
CA ARG A 47 -5.81 3.71 -7.17
C ARG A 47 -5.17 4.31 -8.43
N ILE A 48 -5.26 5.64 -8.60
CA ILE A 48 -4.70 6.33 -9.78
C ILE A 48 -3.18 6.25 -9.81
N CYS A 49 -2.54 6.42 -8.66
CA CYS A 49 -1.08 6.38 -8.57
C CYS A 49 -0.53 4.95 -8.66
N ALA A 50 -1.38 3.94 -8.41
CA ALA A 50 -1.02 2.52 -8.35
C ALA A 50 0.33 2.28 -7.63
N PRO A 51 0.52 2.83 -6.40
CA PRO A 51 1.79 2.69 -5.70
C PRO A 51 2.05 1.23 -5.39
N ARG A 52 3.33 0.91 -5.21
CA ARG A 52 3.77 -0.35 -4.62
C ARG A 52 3.96 -0.21 -3.11
N LEU A 53 4.36 0.98 -2.66
CA LEU A 53 4.47 1.34 -1.25
C LEU A 53 3.83 2.70 -0.98
N ILE A 54 3.25 2.82 0.21
CA ILE A 54 2.73 4.09 0.73
C ILE A 54 3.45 4.37 2.05
N PHE A 55 4.09 5.53 2.14
CA PHE A 55 4.64 6.04 3.40
C PHE A 55 3.65 7.04 3.97
N CYS A 56 3.28 6.89 5.24
CA CYS A 56 2.32 7.79 5.86
C CYS A 56 2.64 8.09 7.32
N SER A 57 2.13 9.21 7.84
CA SER A 57 2.28 9.53 9.26
C SER A 57 1.54 8.49 10.12
N SER A 58 2.11 8.14 11.28
CA SER A 58 1.50 7.17 12.20
C SER A 58 0.05 7.52 12.53
N SER A 59 -0.23 8.82 12.73
CA SER A 59 -1.56 9.36 13.05
C SER A 59 -2.66 9.06 12.01
N ILE A 60 -2.32 8.92 10.73
CA ILE A 60 -3.29 8.66 9.66
C ILE A 60 -3.17 7.26 9.05
N SER A 61 -2.14 6.53 9.47
CA SER A 61 -1.79 5.23 8.88
C SER A 61 -2.90 4.16 8.94
N PRO A 62 -3.80 4.10 9.95
CA PRO A 62 -4.92 3.17 9.91
C PRO A 62 -5.90 3.44 8.76
N ALA A 63 -6.23 4.70 8.49
CA ALA A 63 -7.12 5.08 7.39
C ALA A 63 -6.47 4.80 6.02
N VAL A 64 -5.15 5.02 5.92
CA VAL A 64 -4.37 4.71 4.72
C VAL A 64 -4.29 3.21 4.49
N ALA A 65 -4.04 2.42 5.54
CA ALA A 65 -3.99 0.96 5.48
C ALA A 65 -5.34 0.34 5.11
N PHE A 66 -6.43 0.86 5.67
CA PHE A 66 -7.78 0.50 5.24
C PHE A 66 -8.01 0.77 3.75
N CYS A 67 -7.66 1.97 3.26
CA CYS A 67 -7.80 2.29 1.84
C CYS A 67 -6.95 1.38 0.95
N ALA A 68 -5.70 1.13 1.35
CA ALA A 68 -4.76 0.28 0.62
C ALA A 68 -5.22 -1.18 0.53
N GLY A 69 -5.72 -1.74 1.64
CA GLY A 69 -6.21 -3.12 1.69
C GLY A 69 -7.43 -3.39 0.80
N ASN A 70 -8.21 -2.35 0.49
CA ASN A 70 -9.38 -2.42 -0.40
C ASN A 70 -9.04 -2.17 -1.88
N ILE A 71 -7.76 -2.07 -2.24
CA ILE A 71 -7.31 -1.85 -3.62
C ILE A 71 -6.71 -3.16 -4.16
N PRO A 72 -7.04 -3.57 -5.39
CA PRO A 72 -6.54 -4.83 -5.95
C PRO A 72 -5.02 -4.99 -5.97
N SER A 73 -4.28 -3.90 -6.16
CA SER A 73 -2.80 -3.92 -6.10
C SER A 73 -2.26 -4.13 -4.69
N ASN A 74 -3.08 -3.89 -3.66
CA ASN A 74 -2.77 -4.03 -2.23
C ASN A 74 -1.37 -3.48 -1.87
N PRO A 75 -1.14 -2.16 -2.03
CA PRO A 75 0.16 -1.56 -1.74
C PRO A 75 0.57 -1.78 -0.28
N GLY A 76 1.87 -1.97 -0.06
CA GLY A 76 2.41 -2.05 1.29
C GLY A 76 2.35 -0.68 1.97
N VAL A 77 1.75 -0.60 3.16
CA VAL A 77 1.68 0.64 3.94
C VAL A 77 2.77 0.65 5.00
N ILE A 78 3.54 1.73 5.03
CA ILE A 78 4.65 1.98 5.95
C ILE A 78 4.29 3.20 6.79
N ALA A 79 4.12 3.01 8.09
CA ALA A 79 3.87 4.10 9.01
C ALA A 79 5.21 4.74 9.42
N VAL A 80 5.23 6.06 9.58
CA VAL A 80 6.41 6.83 9.97
C VAL A 80 6.01 7.85 11.02
N GLY A 81 6.78 7.98 12.10
CA GLY A 81 6.48 8.94 13.15
C GLY A 81 7.37 8.78 14.38
N SER A 82 7.03 9.50 15.45
CA SER A 82 7.69 9.34 16.76
C SER A 82 7.58 7.89 17.26
N PRO A 83 8.56 7.38 18.03
CA PRO A 83 8.48 6.05 18.62
C PRO A 83 7.14 5.82 19.33
N VAL A 84 6.54 4.68 19.02
CA VAL A 84 5.27 4.22 19.59
C VAL A 84 5.53 3.11 20.61
N ASN A 85 4.60 2.91 21.54
CA ASN A 85 4.65 1.75 22.44
C ASN A 85 4.15 0.47 21.73
N ASP A 86 4.26 -0.68 22.40
CA ASP A 86 3.90 -1.98 21.80
C ASP A 86 2.40 -2.10 21.48
N GLU A 87 1.53 -1.47 22.28
CA GLU A 87 0.09 -1.47 22.08
C GLU A 87 -0.30 -0.67 20.83
N GLU A 88 0.25 0.53 20.69
CA GLU A 88 0.09 1.38 19.51
C GLU A 88 0.63 0.67 18.26
N LEU A 89 1.79 0.02 18.35
CA LEU A 89 2.35 -0.74 17.24
C LEU A 89 1.43 -1.90 16.82
N SER A 90 0.83 -2.61 17.79
CA SER A 90 -0.13 -3.68 17.50
C SER A 90 -1.33 -3.17 16.72
N ILE A 91 -1.91 -2.05 17.17
CA ILE A 91 -3.05 -1.40 16.49
C ILE A 91 -2.72 -1.05 15.04
N LEU A 92 -1.51 -0.51 14.80
CA LEU A 92 -1.05 -0.19 13.44
C LEU A 92 -0.97 -1.45 12.55
N MET A 93 -0.38 -2.52 13.08
CA MET A 93 -0.20 -3.77 12.34
C MET A 93 -1.54 -4.44 12.04
N GLU A 94 -2.47 -4.45 13.00
CA GLU A 94 -3.84 -4.95 12.82
C GLU A 94 -4.62 -4.16 11.75
N ALA A 95 -4.36 -2.85 11.65
CA ALA A 95 -4.94 -2.01 10.60
C ALA A 95 -4.37 -2.33 9.19
N GLY A 96 -3.33 -3.14 9.09
CA GLY A 96 -2.71 -3.55 7.82
C GLY A 96 -1.41 -2.82 7.47
N VAL A 97 -0.86 -2.01 8.40
CA VAL A 97 0.49 -1.45 8.27
C VAL A 97 1.49 -2.61 8.24
N LYS A 98 2.43 -2.59 7.30
CA LYS A 98 3.43 -3.64 7.12
C LYS A 98 4.70 -3.40 7.91
N GLU A 99 5.03 -2.14 8.14
CA GLU A 99 6.24 -1.75 8.86
C GLU A 99 6.07 -0.35 9.46
N PHE A 100 6.72 -0.13 10.59
CA PHE A 100 6.79 1.16 11.25
C PHE A 100 8.24 1.66 11.24
N LEU A 101 8.44 2.93 10.89
CA LEU A 101 9.74 3.61 10.90
C LEU A 101 9.72 4.77 11.89
N ALA A 102 10.52 4.68 12.94
CA ALA A 102 10.68 5.76 13.90
C ALA A 102 11.47 6.94 13.30
N THR A 103 11.11 8.15 13.67
CA THR A 103 11.93 9.35 13.46
C THR A 103 13.06 9.41 14.51
N PRO A 104 14.27 9.89 14.14
CA PRO A 104 14.68 10.36 12.81
C PRO A 104 14.84 9.22 11.79
N ILE A 105 14.39 9.46 10.56
CA ILE A 105 14.35 8.43 9.52
C ILE A 105 15.75 8.04 9.08
N GLN A 106 16.10 6.78 9.30
CA GLN A 106 17.38 6.24 8.86
C GLN A 106 17.30 5.71 7.42
N ARG A 107 18.20 6.20 6.54
CA ARG A 107 18.30 5.75 5.14
C ARG A 107 18.46 4.23 5.02
N LYS A 108 19.18 3.60 5.94
CA LYS A 108 19.38 2.13 5.98
C LYS A 108 18.06 1.38 6.15
N LEU A 109 17.17 1.87 7.02
CA LEU A 109 15.87 1.24 7.26
C LEU A 109 14.95 1.40 6.04
N VAL A 110 14.89 2.60 5.45
CA VAL A 110 14.13 2.83 4.22
C VAL A 110 14.62 1.92 3.09
N ARG A 111 15.94 1.76 2.92
CA ARG A 111 16.50 0.84 1.94
C ARG A 111 16.08 -0.61 2.19
N ALA A 112 16.09 -1.05 3.45
CA ALA A 112 15.64 -2.40 3.81
C ALA A 112 14.16 -2.62 3.47
N VAL A 113 13.29 -1.63 3.72
CA VAL A 113 11.87 -1.65 3.34
C VAL A 113 11.72 -1.82 1.83
N LEU A 114 12.44 -1.01 1.06
CA LEU A 114 12.41 -1.04 -0.40
C LEU A 114 12.91 -2.39 -0.95
N ASP A 115 13.97 -2.93 -0.39
CA ASP A 115 14.54 -4.21 -0.83
C ASP A 115 13.63 -5.40 -0.46
N ARG A 116 12.84 -5.32 0.64
CA ARG A 116 11.75 -6.27 0.90
C ARG A 116 10.62 -6.11 -0.11
N ALA A 117 10.19 -4.88 -0.37
CA ALA A 117 9.11 -4.60 -1.31
C ALA A 117 9.42 -5.10 -2.73
N LYS A 118 10.68 -5.02 -3.17
CA LYS A 118 11.14 -5.60 -4.44
C LYS A 118 10.98 -7.12 -4.49
N ARG A 119 11.33 -7.81 -3.40
CA ARG A 119 11.25 -9.27 -3.28
C ARG A 119 9.82 -9.79 -3.17
N SER A 120 8.93 -8.99 -2.59
CA SER A 120 7.48 -9.22 -2.65
C SER A 120 6.96 -8.89 -4.05
N VAL A 121 7.37 -9.66 -5.06
CA VAL A 121 6.63 -9.79 -6.30
C VAL A 121 5.48 -10.73 -5.97
N ARG A 122 4.29 -10.19 -5.68
CA ARG A 122 3.09 -10.97 -5.93
C ARG A 122 3.02 -11.12 -7.46
N PRO A 123 2.95 -12.35 -8.03
CA PRO A 123 2.48 -12.47 -9.39
C PRO A 123 1.12 -11.75 -9.50
N PRO A 124 0.75 -11.23 -10.68
CA PRO A 124 -0.60 -10.74 -10.89
C PRO A 124 -1.54 -11.79 -10.31
N LEU A 125 -2.50 -11.37 -9.49
CA LEU A 125 -3.60 -12.26 -9.14
C LEU A 125 -4.26 -12.63 -10.47
N GLU A 126 -3.89 -13.78 -11.05
CA GLU A 126 -4.82 -14.50 -11.90
C GLU A 126 -6.08 -14.57 -11.05
N ARG A 127 -7.11 -13.85 -11.48
CA ARG A 127 -8.43 -14.00 -10.89
C ARG A 127 -8.65 -15.51 -10.82
N PRO A 128 -8.97 -16.11 -9.67
CA PRO A 128 -9.78 -17.31 -9.73
C PRO A 128 -11.11 -16.85 -10.33
N TYR A 129 -11.13 -16.84 -11.66
CA TYR A 129 -12.31 -16.60 -12.47
C TYR A 129 -13.24 -17.75 -12.08
N LEU A 130 -14.28 -17.41 -11.33
CA LEU A 130 -15.61 -18.03 -11.39
C LEU A 130 -15.67 -19.30 -12.26
N SER A 131 -15.09 -20.39 -11.78
CA SER A 131 -15.18 -21.72 -12.40
C SER A 131 -15.57 -22.79 -11.39
N GLN A 132 -15.57 -22.45 -10.08
CA GLN A 132 -16.16 -23.29 -9.05
C GLN A 132 -17.68 -23.06 -8.88
N VAL A 133 -18.19 -21.85 -9.13
CA VAL A 133 -19.63 -21.56 -8.93
C VAL A 133 -20.50 -22.08 -10.09
N GLU A 134 -19.93 -22.24 -11.30
CA GLU A 134 -20.64 -22.90 -12.41
C GLU A 134 -20.68 -24.43 -12.27
N GLN A 135 -19.79 -25.03 -11.47
CA GLN A 135 -19.85 -26.47 -11.19
C GLN A 135 -20.86 -26.84 -10.10
N ASP A 136 -21.17 -25.92 -9.17
CA ASP A 136 -22.12 -26.16 -8.07
C ASP A 136 -23.59 -25.79 -8.39
N LEU A 137 -23.86 -25.08 -9.50
CA LEU A 137 -25.21 -24.61 -9.83
C LEU A 137 -25.97 -25.42 -10.90
N GLY A 138 -25.44 -26.56 -11.37
CA GLY A 138 -26.25 -27.56 -12.09
C GLY A 138 -27.03 -27.07 -13.32
N PHE A 139 -26.62 -25.97 -13.97
CA PHE A 139 -27.22 -25.56 -15.24
C PHE A 139 -26.55 -26.31 -16.38
N GLY A 140 -27.19 -27.41 -16.78
CA GLY A 140 -26.86 -28.14 -17.99
C GLY A 140 -26.90 -27.20 -19.21
N VAL A 141 -25.77 -27.09 -19.88
CA VAL A 141 -25.68 -26.48 -21.21
C VAL A 141 -26.44 -27.40 -22.18
N PRO A 142 -27.50 -26.94 -22.87
CA PRO A 142 -28.13 -27.76 -23.89
C PRO A 142 -27.16 -27.94 -25.06
N GLN A 143 -26.86 -29.20 -25.38
CA GLN A 143 -26.10 -29.57 -26.57
C GLN A 143 -26.85 -29.05 -27.81
N PHE A 144 -26.24 -28.11 -28.54
CA PHE A 144 -26.66 -27.79 -29.89
C PHE A 144 -26.36 -29.00 -30.78
N ILE A 145 -27.42 -29.64 -31.27
CA ILE A 145 -27.39 -30.73 -32.23
C ILE A 145 -26.97 -30.14 -33.58
N HIS A 146 -25.92 -30.73 -34.17
CA HIS A 146 -25.60 -30.60 -35.58
C HIS A 146 -26.68 -31.27 -36.44
N ALA A 147 -27.27 -30.52 -37.36
CA ALA A 147 -27.76 -31.01 -38.65
C ALA A 147 -27.82 -29.83 -39.64
#